data_AF-A0A452H809-F1
#
_entry.id   AF-A0A452H809-F1
#
_cell.length_a   1.000
_cell.length_b   1.000
_cell.length_c   1.000
_cell.angle_alpha   90.00
_cell.angle_beta   90.00
_cell.angle_gamma   90.00
#
_symmetry.space_group_name_H-M   'P 1'
#
loop_
_entity.id
_entity.type
_entity.pdbx_description
1 polymer ?
#
loop_
_entity_poly.entity_id
_entity_poly.type
_entity_poly.pdbx_seq_one_letter_code
_entity_poly.pdbx_strand_id
1 'polypeptide(L)'
;KSSKRVSLPKHCENPFKPCVLYEYFYHTLIRHYQLYQFVLCRERDIDQTSAHLEICVPPQPLPLTAGVNAEVWHYQQQLAALSAAEVQKRTNMLLLRETLHLEREHMLQRAYHDLKSPLQPGPSPSTGRGRLFWASGSQPLIGTKVIGTQIQALREILQTEIQTTFEILDLRLQKRALILNPPVPYPPPPLLEERAKKSTKAQLQKKRK
;
A
#
# COMPACT_ATOMS: atom_id res chain seq x y z
N LYS A 1 -42.89 -29.58 -97.39
CA LYS A 1 -41.66 -29.30 -98.16
C LYS A 1 -40.88 -28.17 -97.49
N SER A 2 -39.83 -28.48 -96.74
CA SER A 2 -38.60 -27.67 -96.73
C SER A 2 -37.49 -28.53 -96.12
N SER A 3 -36.40 -28.59 -96.86
CA SER A 3 -35.20 -29.38 -96.65
C SER A 3 -34.25 -28.63 -95.72
N LYS A 4 -33.52 -29.35 -94.85
CA LYS A 4 -32.12 -29.03 -94.55
C LYS A 4 -31.41 -30.24 -93.93
N ARG A 5 -30.46 -30.77 -94.72
CA ARG A 5 -29.42 -31.71 -94.33
C ARG A 5 -28.56 -31.10 -93.22
N VAL A 6 -28.21 -31.89 -92.22
CA VAL A 6 -27.05 -31.63 -91.36
C VAL A 6 -26.01 -32.70 -91.67
N SER A 7 -24.90 -32.22 -92.22
CA SER A 7 -23.73 -32.94 -92.65
C SER A 7 -22.91 -33.43 -91.45
N LEU A 8 -22.56 -34.71 -91.44
CA LEU A 8 -21.48 -35.28 -90.64
C LEU A 8 -20.13 -34.97 -91.29
N PRO A 9 -19.16 -34.36 -90.59
CA PRO A 9 -17.76 -34.47 -90.97
C PRO A 9 -17.14 -35.68 -90.26
N LYS A 10 -16.78 -36.67 -91.07
CA LYS A 10 -15.78 -37.70 -90.73
C LYS A 10 -14.44 -36.99 -90.57
N HIS A 11 -13.72 -37.21 -89.47
CA HIS A 11 -12.26 -37.27 -89.43
C HIS A 11 -11.84 -38.02 -88.16
N CYS A 12 -11.46 -39.29 -88.31
CA CYS A 12 -10.77 -40.04 -87.28
C CYS A 12 -9.26 -39.85 -87.49
N GLU A 13 -8.64 -38.96 -86.71
CA GLU A 13 -7.19 -38.98 -86.47
C GLU A 13 -6.97 -39.29 -84.98
N ASN A 14 -6.16 -40.33 -84.71
CA ASN A 14 -5.92 -40.89 -83.37
C ASN A 14 -5.36 -39.84 -82.38
N PRO A 15 -6.04 -39.54 -81.26
CA PRO A 15 -5.60 -38.45 -80.36
C PRO A 15 -4.72 -38.90 -79.19
N PHE A 16 -4.31 -40.16 -79.10
CA PHE A 16 -3.69 -40.69 -77.88
C PHE A 16 -2.23 -41.07 -78.08
N LYS A 17 -1.32 -40.11 -77.85
CA LYS A 17 0.08 -40.42 -77.56
C LYS A 17 0.15 -41.04 -76.15
N PRO A 18 0.48 -42.34 -76.00
CA PRO A 18 0.38 -43.04 -74.72
C PRO A 18 1.24 -42.43 -73.61
N CYS A 19 2.34 -41.74 -73.97
CA CYS A 19 3.19 -41.03 -73.01
C CYS A 19 2.45 -39.89 -72.27
N VAL A 20 1.59 -39.14 -72.98
CA VAL A 20 0.86 -38.00 -72.38
C VAL A 20 -0.22 -38.48 -71.42
N LEU A 21 -0.92 -39.57 -71.77
CA LEU A 21 -1.89 -40.19 -70.88
C LEU A 21 -1.21 -40.78 -69.64
N TYR A 22 -0.07 -41.45 -69.82
CA TYR A 22 0.69 -42.00 -68.70
C TYR A 22 1.15 -40.90 -67.73
N GLU A 23 1.67 -39.79 -68.25
CA GLU A 23 2.09 -38.65 -67.43
C GLU A 23 0.92 -38.00 -66.69
N TYR A 24 -0.23 -37.84 -67.35
CA TYR A 24 -1.47 -37.37 -66.71
C TYR A 24 -1.91 -38.31 -65.58
N PHE A 25 -1.97 -39.63 -65.82
CA PHE A 25 -2.37 -40.59 -64.79
C PHE A 25 -1.36 -40.69 -63.64
N TYR A 26 -0.07 -40.56 -63.93
CA TYR A 26 0.97 -40.57 -62.91
C TYR A 26 0.84 -39.36 -61.99
N HIS A 27 0.65 -38.16 -62.55
CA HIS A 27 0.55 -36.94 -61.75
C HIS A 27 -0.81 -36.72 -61.08
N THR A 28 -1.89 -37.25 -61.64
CA THR A 28 -3.24 -37.09 -61.08
C THR A 28 -3.64 -38.26 -60.20
N LEU A 29 -3.55 -39.50 -60.66
CA LEU A 29 -4.03 -40.64 -59.89
C LEU A 29 -2.95 -41.22 -58.99
N ILE A 30 -1.78 -41.57 -59.54
CA ILE A 30 -0.76 -42.33 -58.82
C ILE A 30 -0.16 -41.47 -57.69
N ARG A 31 0.19 -40.22 -57.98
CA ARG A 31 0.77 -39.30 -56.99
C ARG A 31 -0.20 -38.96 -55.86
N HIS A 32 -1.47 -38.73 -56.17
CA HIS A 32 -2.47 -38.42 -55.15
C HIS A 32 -2.80 -39.66 -54.32
N TYR A 33 -2.86 -40.84 -54.93
CA TYR A 33 -2.99 -42.10 -54.21
C TYR A 33 -1.85 -42.32 -53.20
N GLN A 34 -0.60 -42.09 -53.61
CA GLN A 34 0.55 -42.16 -52.72
C GLN A 34 0.48 -41.15 -51.57
N LEU A 35 -0.03 -39.94 -51.84
CA LEU A 35 -0.23 -38.91 -50.83
C LEU A 35 -1.31 -39.30 -49.82
N TYR A 36 -2.43 -39.84 -50.29
CA TYR A 36 -3.48 -40.37 -49.41
C TYR A 36 -2.96 -41.54 -48.57
N GLN A 37 -2.18 -42.45 -49.17
CA GLN A 37 -1.57 -43.57 -48.44
C GLN A 37 -0.59 -43.06 -47.37
N PHE A 38 0.21 -42.03 -47.67
CA PHE A 38 1.13 -41.43 -46.70
C PHE A 38 0.43 -40.69 -45.56
N VAL A 39 -0.67 -39.99 -45.86
CA VAL A 39 -1.40 -39.18 -44.86
C VAL A 39 -2.33 -40.04 -44.00
N LEU A 40 -3.02 -41.00 -44.61
CA LEU A 40 -4.10 -41.76 -43.97
C LEU A 40 -3.66 -43.14 -43.48
N CYS A 41 -2.72 -43.79 -44.17
CA CYS A 41 -2.36 -45.18 -43.89
C CYS A 41 -1.01 -45.31 -43.17
N ARG A 42 -0.23 -44.23 -43.06
CA ARG A 42 1.06 -44.26 -42.37
C ARG A 42 0.86 -43.75 -40.93
N GLU A 43 1.10 -44.63 -39.98
CA GLU A 43 1.16 -44.28 -38.56
C GLU A 43 2.32 -43.29 -38.37
N ARG A 44 2.02 -42.14 -37.75
CA ARG A 44 3.02 -41.11 -37.44
C ARG A 44 3.29 -41.21 -35.95
N ASP A 45 4.56 -41.35 -35.57
CA ASP A 45 4.98 -41.08 -34.20
C ASP A 45 4.82 -39.58 -33.97
N ILE A 46 3.75 -39.22 -33.27
CA ILE A 46 3.50 -37.85 -32.83
C ILE A 46 4.15 -37.74 -31.45
N ASP A 47 5.31 -37.07 -31.38
CA ASP A 47 5.95 -36.69 -30.12
C ASP A 47 5.12 -35.60 -29.42
N GLN A 48 4.00 -36.00 -28.82
CA GLN A 48 3.10 -35.08 -28.14
C GLN A 48 3.57 -34.86 -26.71
N THR A 49 4.29 -33.76 -26.49
CA THR A 49 4.68 -33.33 -25.14
C THR A 49 3.47 -32.76 -24.41
N SER A 50 2.90 -33.52 -23.47
CA SER A 50 1.84 -33.03 -22.58
C SER A 50 2.45 -32.49 -21.28
N ALA A 51 2.06 -31.26 -20.91
CA ALA A 51 2.45 -30.64 -19.66
C ALA A 51 1.20 -30.41 -18.81
N HIS A 52 1.23 -30.88 -17.57
CA HIS A 52 0.15 -30.67 -16.61
C HIS A 52 0.31 -29.29 -15.95
N LEU A 53 -0.56 -28.35 -16.32
CA LEU A 53 -0.60 -27.02 -15.73
C LEU A 53 -1.75 -26.94 -14.73
N GLU A 54 -1.42 -26.86 -13.44
CA GLU A 54 -2.40 -26.58 -12.40
C GLU A 54 -2.70 -25.08 -12.38
N ILE A 55 -3.89 -24.71 -12.87
CA ILE A 55 -4.38 -23.34 -12.80
C ILE A 55 -5.10 -23.18 -11.47
N CYS A 56 -4.44 -22.56 -10.48
CA CYS A 56 -5.09 -22.21 -9.23
C CYS A 56 -6.14 -21.12 -9.48
N VAL A 57 -7.39 -21.38 -9.09
CA VAL A 57 -8.46 -20.38 -9.17
C VAL A 57 -8.23 -19.33 -8.07
N PRO A 58 -8.21 -18.04 -8.40
CA PRO A 58 -8.09 -16.99 -7.38
C PRO A 58 -9.25 -17.08 -6.39
N PRO A 59 -9.03 -16.73 -5.11
CA PRO A 59 -10.09 -16.75 -4.11
C PRO A 59 -11.26 -15.88 -4.56
N GLN A 60 -12.47 -16.36 -4.28
CA GLN A 60 -13.68 -15.68 -4.71
C GLN A 60 -13.76 -14.30 -4.03
N PRO A 61 -13.96 -13.20 -4.79
CA PRO A 61 -14.00 -11.87 -4.20
C PRO A 61 -15.19 -11.76 -3.26
N LEU A 62 -14.97 -11.05 -2.16
CA LEU A 62 -16.01 -10.71 -1.19
C LEU A 62 -17.13 -9.92 -1.88
N PRO A 63 -18.39 -10.06 -1.42
CA PRO A 63 -19.49 -9.29 -1.96
C PRO A 63 -19.25 -7.79 -1.75
N LEU A 64 -19.75 -6.95 -2.67
CA LEU A 64 -19.61 -5.50 -2.58
C LEU A 64 -20.23 -4.90 -1.31
N THR A 65 -21.15 -5.60 -0.67
CA THR A 65 -21.73 -5.24 0.63
C THR A 65 -20.73 -5.29 1.78
N ALA A 66 -19.65 -6.06 1.65
CA ALA A 66 -18.53 -6.05 2.60
C ALA A 66 -17.59 -4.87 2.37
N GLY A 67 -17.72 -4.16 1.25
CA GLY A 67 -16.93 -2.98 0.92
C GLY A 67 -17.34 -1.77 1.76
N VAL A 68 -16.35 -0.93 2.08
CA VAL A 68 -16.59 0.38 2.69
C VAL A 68 -16.73 1.41 1.57
N ASN A 69 -17.67 2.34 1.70
CA ASN A 69 -17.80 3.45 0.77
C ASN A 69 -16.49 4.27 0.76
N ALA A 70 -16.03 4.68 -0.42
CA ALA A 70 -14.76 5.41 -0.58
C ALA A 70 -14.68 6.67 0.31
N GLU A 71 -15.76 7.45 0.42
CA GLU A 71 -15.80 8.67 1.23
C GLU A 71 -15.66 8.36 2.73
N VAL A 72 -16.34 7.30 3.18
CA VAL A 72 -16.25 6.82 4.57
C VAL A 72 -14.84 6.32 4.86
N TRP A 73 -14.21 5.63 3.91
CA TRP A 73 -12.84 5.15 4.02
C TRP A 73 -11.84 6.31 4.10
N HIS A 74 -11.95 7.31 3.22
CA HIS A 74 -11.09 8.50 3.24
C HIS A 74 -11.22 9.27 4.56
N TYR A 75 -12.45 9.45 5.04
CA TYR A 75 -12.72 10.05 6.35
C TYR A 75 -12.07 9.28 7.50
N GLN A 76 -12.23 7.95 7.53
CA GLN A 76 -11.60 7.10 8.54
C GLN A 76 -10.07 7.20 8.49
N GLN A 77 -9.50 7.21 7.29
CA GLN A 77 -8.06 7.33 7.08
C GLN A 77 -7.53 8.69 7.59
N GLN A 78 -8.25 9.79 7.31
CA GLN A 78 -7.89 11.11 7.81
C GLN A 78 -7.96 11.19 9.34
N LEU A 79 -9.01 10.64 9.96
CA LEU A 79 -9.10 10.57 11.42
C LEU A 79 -7.98 9.74 12.04
N ALA A 80 -7.66 8.60 11.43
CA ALA A 80 -6.56 7.74 11.87
C ALA A 80 -5.23 8.50 11.79
N ALA A 81 -4.96 9.19 10.68
CA ALA A 81 -3.75 9.99 10.49
C ALA A 81 -3.62 11.12 11.53
N LEU A 82 -4.70 11.87 11.80
CA LEU A 82 -4.70 12.91 12.84
C LEU A 82 -4.46 12.33 14.24
N SER A 83 -5.07 11.18 14.53
CA SER A 83 -4.88 10.51 15.83
C SER A 83 -3.45 9.99 16.01
N ALA A 84 -2.85 9.43 14.95
CA ALA A 84 -1.47 8.99 14.95
C ALA A 84 -0.52 10.18 15.13
N ALA A 85 -0.75 11.30 14.43
CA ALA A 85 0.04 12.51 14.58
C ALA A 85 -0.02 13.08 16.01
N GLU A 86 -1.21 13.09 16.63
CA GLU A 86 -1.40 13.52 18.02
C GLU A 86 -0.60 12.65 19.00
N VAL A 87 -0.67 11.32 18.84
CA VAL A 87 0.09 10.37 19.65
C VAL A 87 1.60 10.58 19.45
N GLN A 88 2.05 10.71 18.20
CA GLN A 88 3.45 10.93 17.89
C GLN A 88 4.01 12.19 18.57
N LYS A 89 3.25 13.29 18.57
CA LYS A 89 3.66 14.54 19.25
C LYS A 89 3.81 14.35 20.76
N ARG A 90 2.89 13.60 21.39
CA ARG A 90 3.01 13.25 22.82
C ARG A 90 4.23 12.39 23.10
N THR A 91 4.46 11.36 22.28
CA THR A 91 5.60 10.46 22.45
C THR A 91 6.92 11.21 22.29
N ASN A 92 7.03 12.06 21.26
CA ASN A 92 8.22 12.89 21.05
C ASN A 92 8.50 13.83 22.24
N MET A 93 7.45 14.43 22.83
CA MET A 93 7.59 15.28 24.01
C MET A 93 8.05 14.50 25.24
N LEU A 94 7.52 13.29 25.46
CA LEU A 94 7.97 12.41 26.55
C LEU A 94 9.43 12.04 26.37
N LEU A 95 9.82 11.61 25.17
CA LEU A 95 11.22 11.30 24.84
C LEU A 95 12.13 12.50 25.11
N LEU A 96 11.76 13.70 24.66
CA LEU A 96 12.54 14.91 24.88
C LEU A 96 12.76 15.19 26.38
N ARG A 97 11.73 15.00 27.20
CA ARG A 97 11.84 15.17 28.66
C ARG A 97 12.81 14.17 29.27
N GLU A 98 12.75 12.90 28.84
CA GLU A 98 13.64 11.84 29.31
C GLU A 98 15.09 12.11 28.89
N THR A 99 15.34 12.48 27.63
CA THR A 99 16.69 12.78 27.15
C THR A 99 17.31 13.94 27.92
N LEU A 100 16.54 15.00 28.17
CA LEU A 100 17.03 16.17 28.90
C LEU A 100 17.25 15.87 30.39
N HIS A 101 16.45 14.98 30.99
CA HIS A 101 16.70 14.49 32.33
C HIS A 101 18.06 13.77 32.42
N LEU A 102 18.33 12.85 31.48
CA LEU A 102 19.60 12.12 31.41
C LEU A 102 20.79 13.07 31.18
N GLU A 103 20.65 14.04 30.28
CA GLU A 103 21.70 15.04 30.03
C GLU A 103 22.03 15.86 31.29
N ARG A 104 21.01 16.21 32.08
CA ARG A 104 21.18 16.90 33.36
C ARG A 104 21.93 16.04 34.37
N GLU A 105 21.58 14.77 34.50
CA GLU A 105 22.28 13.84 35.39
C GLU A 105 23.75 13.68 34.99
N HIS A 106 24.03 13.51 33.70
CA HIS A 106 25.38 13.45 33.17
C HIS A 106 26.18 14.73 33.40
N MET A 107 25.55 15.90 33.27
CA MET A 107 26.18 17.19 33.60
C MET A 107 26.56 17.28 35.08
N LEU A 108 25.66 16.89 35.98
CA LEU A 108 25.92 16.89 37.42
C LEU A 108 27.04 15.92 37.79
N GLN A 109 27.04 14.72 37.20
CA GLN A 109 28.11 13.73 37.38
C GLN A 109 29.47 14.27 36.92
N ARG A 110 29.53 14.93 35.76
CA ARG A 110 30.75 15.58 35.25
C ARG A 110 31.24 16.67 36.20
N ALA A 111 30.36 17.58 36.62
CA ALA A 111 30.72 18.64 37.56
C ALA A 111 31.22 18.07 38.91
N TYR A 112 30.60 16.99 39.40
CA TYR A 112 31.04 16.30 40.61
C TYR A 112 32.40 15.61 40.44
N HIS A 113 32.65 14.98 39.29
CA HIS A 113 33.95 14.39 38.97
C HIS A 113 35.05 15.47 38.89
N ASP A 114 34.76 16.61 38.26
CA ASP A 114 35.68 17.74 38.14
C ASP A 114 36.03 18.34 39.51
N LEU A 115 35.06 18.37 40.43
CA LEU A 115 35.27 18.75 41.84
C LEU A 115 36.10 17.73 42.63
N LYS A 116 35.98 16.43 42.29
CA LYS A 116 36.61 15.32 43.01
C LYS A 116 38.00 14.97 42.47
N SER A 117 38.33 15.34 41.24
CA SER A 117 39.65 15.15 40.63
C SER A 117 40.70 15.94 41.43
N PRO A 118 41.58 15.27 42.19
CA PRO A 118 42.66 15.94 42.88
C PRO A 118 43.63 16.45 41.81
N LEU A 119 43.91 17.75 41.84
CA LEU A 119 45.08 18.34 41.23
C LEU A 119 46.27 17.39 41.43
N GLN A 120 46.76 16.81 40.33
CA GLN A 120 47.95 15.95 40.32
C GLN A 120 49.07 16.60 41.16
N PRO A 121 49.67 15.87 42.12
CA PRO A 121 50.85 16.35 42.82
C PRO A 121 52.04 16.32 41.86
N GLY A 122 52.33 17.47 41.24
CA GLY A 122 53.65 17.71 40.64
C GLY A 122 54.72 17.74 41.75
N PRO A 123 55.91 17.18 41.52
CA PRO A 123 56.93 17.08 42.55
C PRO A 123 57.65 18.42 42.70
N SER A 124 57.42 19.16 43.79
CA SER A 124 58.49 19.92 44.45
C SER A 124 58.09 20.43 45.83
N PRO A 125 58.91 20.22 46.88
CA PRO A 125 58.65 20.71 48.22
C PRO A 125 59.40 22.01 48.46
N SER A 126 58.73 23.16 48.37
CA SER A 126 59.15 24.33 49.16
C SER A 126 58.06 25.39 49.22
N THR A 127 57.83 25.88 50.43
CA THR A 127 57.15 27.13 50.76
C THR A 127 55.62 27.07 50.81
N GLY A 128 55.15 26.80 52.02
CA GLY A 128 53.76 26.98 52.42
C GLY A 128 53.35 28.44 52.29
N ARG A 129 52.52 28.75 51.30
CA ARG A 129 51.55 29.86 51.32
C ARG A 129 50.54 29.84 50.15
N GLY A 130 50.25 28.68 49.56
CA GLY A 130 49.42 28.57 48.35
C GLY A 130 48.13 27.76 48.48
N ARG A 131 47.70 27.38 49.69
CA ARG A 131 46.61 26.39 49.86
C ARG A 131 45.20 26.99 49.99
N LEU A 132 45.04 28.32 49.92
CA LEU A 132 43.76 29.02 50.08
C LEU A 132 43.20 29.62 48.78
N PHE A 133 43.94 29.60 47.67
CA PHE A 133 43.55 30.32 46.45
C PHE A 133 42.53 29.55 45.58
N TRP A 134 42.54 28.22 45.63
CA TRP A 134 41.60 27.38 44.85
C TRP A 134 40.21 27.28 45.49
N ALA A 135 40.06 27.64 46.77
CA ALA A 135 38.79 27.59 47.48
C ALA A 135 37.91 28.84 47.23
N SER A 136 38.49 29.99 46.89
CA SER A 136 37.75 31.27 46.91
C SER A 136 37.35 31.82 45.52
N GLY A 137 37.97 31.37 44.42
CA GLY A 137 37.74 31.95 43.09
C GLY A 137 36.97 31.07 42.10
N SER A 138 37.18 29.75 42.13
CA SER A 138 36.70 28.84 41.07
C SER A 138 35.28 28.29 41.33
N GLN A 139 34.92 28.10 42.60
CA GLN A 139 33.61 27.61 43.04
C GLN A 139 32.42 28.45 42.53
N PRO A 140 32.41 29.80 42.70
CA PRO A 140 31.29 30.61 42.22
C PRO A 140 31.19 30.63 40.69
N LEU A 141 32.32 30.52 39.97
CA LEU A 141 32.33 30.48 38.50
C LEU A 141 31.78 29.16 37.94
N ILE A 142 32.00 28.04 38.64
CA ILE A 142 31.41 26.74 38.28
C ILE A 142 29.90 26.77 38.57
N GLY A 143 29.50 27.31 39.73
CA GLY A 143 28.10 27.48 40.09
C GLY A 143 27.32 28.33 39.09
N THR A 144 27.84 29.48 38.68
CA THR A 144 27.18 30.36 37.70
C THR A 144 27.07 29.71 36.32
N LYS A 145 28.07 28.96 35.87
CA LYS A 145 28.01 28.21 34.61
C LYS A 145 26.96 27.11 34.64
N VAL A 146 26.93 26.29 35.70
CA VAL A 146 25.94 25.21 35.83
C VAL A 146 24.52 25.77 35.90
N ILE A 147 24.30 26.83 36.69
CA ILE A 147 23.00 27.51 36.78
C ILE A 147 22.59 28.10 35.42
N GLY A 148 23.52 28.77 34.72
CA GLY A 148 23.26 29.32 33.39
C GLY A 148 22.84 28.26 32.38
N THR A 149 23.54 27.13 32.33
CA THR A 149 23.17 26.01 31.45
C THR A 149 21.81 25.40 31.82
N GLN A 150 21.49 25.32 33.12
CA GLN A 150 20.22 24.79 33.59
C GLN A 150 19.05 25.69 33.19
N ILE A 151 19.21 27.00 33.33
CA ILE A 151 18.20 27.99 32.92
C ILE A 151 17.96 27.90 31.42
N GLN A 152 19.02 27.79 30.62
CA GLN A 152 18.90 27.68 29.17
C GLN A 152 18.17 26.39 28.75
N ALA A 153 18.51 25.24 29.35
CA ALA A 153 17.82 23.98 29.09
C ALA A 153 16.33 24.05 29.46
N LEU A 154 15.99 24.65 30.62
CA LEU A 154 14.59 24.81 31.02
C LEU A 154 13.81 25.72 30.06
N ARG A 155 14.44 26.78 29.57
CA ARG A 155 13.84 27.67 28.58
C ARG A 155 13.49 26.91 27.30
N GLU A 156 14.40 26.07 26.81
CA GLU A 156 14.20 25.25 25.62
C GLU A 156 13.07 24.22 25.82
N ILE A 157 12.99 23.58 26.98
CA ILE A 157 11.88 22.66 27.34
C ILE A 157 10.56 23.39 27.31
N LEU A 158 10.46 24.52 28.02
CA LEU A 158 9.20 25.25 28.11
C LEU A 158 8.76 25.75 26.73
N GLN A 159 9.69 26.24 25.92
CA GLN A 159 9.38 26.70 24.57
C GLN A 159 8.89 25.55 23.68
N THR A 160 9.55 24.39 23.74
CA THR A 160 9.15 23.22 22.96
C THR A 160 7.82 22.62 23.44
N GLU A 161 7.55 22.66 24.74
CA GLU A 161 6.28 22.22 25.33
C GLU A 161 5.12 23.13 24.94
N ILE A 162 5.31 24.45 25.03
CA ILE A 162 4.32 25.43 24.55
C ILE A 162 4.03 25.17 23.07
N GLN A 163 5.08 25.04 22.24
CA GLN A 163 4.90 24.79 20.81
C GLN A 163 4.16 23.48 20.53
N THR A 164 4.58 22.39 21.18
CA THR A 164 3.97 21.07 20.99
C THR A 164 2.52 21.01 21.48
N THR A 165 2.20 21.72 22.56
CA THR A 165 0.81 21.78 23.07
C THR A 165 -0.10 22.54 22.10
N PHE A 166 0.36 23.64 21.51
CA PHE A 166 -0.39 24.31 20.44
C PHE A 166 -0.62 23.40 19.23
N GLU A 167 0.42 22.70 18.77
CA GLU A 167 0.29 21.75 17.66
C GLU A 167 -0.70 20.61 17.97
N ILE A 168 -0.69 20.07 19.20
CA ILE A 168 -1.66 19.06 19.63
C ILE A 168 -3.08 19.63 19.67
N LEU A 169 -3.25 20.87 20.11
CA LEU A 169 -4.55 21.54 20.12
C LEU A 169 -5.06 21.75 18.70
N ASP A 170 -4.21 22.15 17.77
CA ASP A 170 -4.56 22.29 16.35
C ASP A 170 -4.99 20.95 15.74
N LEU A 171 -4.24 19.88 15.99
CA LEU A 171 -4.61 18.53 15.56
C LEU A 171 -5.96 18.09 16.14
N ARG A 172 -6.22 18.40 17.42
CA ARG A 172 -7.50 18.12 18.07
C ARG A 172 -8.63 18.95 17.47
N LEU A 173 -8.39 20.22 17.16
CA LEU A 173 -9.34 21.10 16.52
C LEU A 173 -9.71 20.57 15.13
N GLN A 174 -8.72 20.22 14.32
CA GLN A 174 -8.92 19.60 13.00
C GLN A 174 -9.73 18.30 13.12
N LYS A 175 -9.36 17.43 14.07
CA LYS A 175 -10.09 16.18 14.33
C LYS A 175 -11.55 16.43 14.72
N ARG A 176 -11.81 17.42 15.58
CA ARG A 176 -13.17 17.81 15.97
C ARG A 176 -13.97 18.36 14.80
N ALA A 177 -13.36 19.22 13.97
CA ALA A 177 -13.99 19.76 12.77
C ALA A 177 -14.41 18.66 11.78
N LEU A 178 -13.57 17.62 11.62
CA LEU A 178 -13.92 16.46 10.80
C LEU A 178 -15.06 15.63 11.40
N ILE A 179 -15.05 15.37 12.71
CA ILE A 179 -16.11 14.59 13.37
C ILE A 179 -17.48 15.28 13.27
N LEU A 180 -17.51 16.62 13.29
CA LEU A 180 -18.74 17.40 13.13
C LEU A 180 -19.30 17.36 11.70
N ASN A 181 -18.48 16.98 10.71
CA ASN A 181 -18.86 16.88 9.30
C ASN A 181 -18.63 15.45 8.79
N PRO A 182 -19.38 14.45 9.30
CA PRO A 182 -19.23 13.08 8.81
C PRO A 182 -19.73 12.97 7.36
N PRO A 183 -19.10 12.15 6.51
CA PRO A 183 -19.60 11.88 5.17
C PRO A 183 -20.96 11.19 5.27
N VAL A 184 -21.93 11.66 4.47
CA VAL A 184 -23.26 11.04 4.39
C VAL A 184 -23.11 9.64 3.80
N PRO A 185 -23.52 8.57 4.51
CA PRO A 185 -23.47 7.21 3.96
C PRO A 185 -24.37 7.11 2.73
N TYR A 186 -23.83 6.58 1.63
CA TYR A 186 -24.63 6.22 0.45
C TYR A 186 -24.83 4.70 0.39
N PRO A 187 -26.05 4.19 0.15
CA PRO A 187 -27.28 4.94 -0.02
C PRO A 187 -27.77 5.56 1.30
N PRO A 188 -28.44 6.72 1.26
CA PRO A 188 -29.02 7.32 2.45
C PRO A 188 -30.01 6.34 3.10
N PRO A 189 -30.10 6.30 4.44
CA PRO A 189 -31.07 5.45 5.13
C PRO A 189 -32.48 5.76 4.59
N PRO A 190 -33.33 4.74 4.37
CA PRO A 190 -34.67 4.94 3.85
C PRO A 190 -35.43 5.90 4.76
N LEU A 191 -35.85 7.03 4.18
CA LEU A 191 -36.71 8.01 4.83
C LEU A 191 -37.99 7.29 5.25
N LEU A 192 -38.32 7.35 6.54
CA LEU A 192 -39.40 6.59 7.18
C LEU A 192 -40.78 7.18 6.79
N GLU A 193 -41.09 7.21 5.50
CA GLU A 193 -42.38 7.64 4.94
C GLU A 193 -43.11 6.48 4.26
N GLU A 194 -43.13 5.28 4.86
CA GLU A 194 -44.01 4.22 4.34
C GLU A 194 -44.59 3.26 5.38
N ARG A 195 -44.74 3.68 6.64
CA ARG A 195 -45.43 2.86 7.66
C ARG A 195 -46.90 3.23 7.93
N ALA A 196 -47.43 4.28 7.31
CA ALA A 196 -48.79 4.76 7.61
C ALA A 196 -49.91 4.28 6.66
N LYS A 197 -49.62 3.62 5.52
CA LYS A 197 -50.65 3.34 4.49
C LYS A 197 -51.15 1.89 4.40
N LYS A 198 -50.60 0.94 5.16
CA LYS A 198 -51.04 -0.48 5.11
C LYS A 198 -52.04 -0.90 6.21
N SER A 199 -52.33 -0.06 7.20
CA SER A 199 -53.22 -0.46 8.31
C SER A 199 -54.72 -0.21 8.08
N THR A 200 -55.11 0.65 7.13
CA THR A 200 -56.51 1.12 7.04
C THR A 200 -57.44 0.29 6.15
N LYS A 201 -56.93 -0.77 5.48
CA LYS A 201 -57.78 -1.69 4.69
C LYS A 201 -58.22 -2.95 5.45
N ALA A 202 -57.57 -3.30 6.56
CA ALA A 202 -57.91 -4.50 7.33
C ALA A 202 -59.09 -4.30 8.32
N GLN A 203 -59.45 -3.06 8.65
CA GLN A 203 -60.48 -2.79 9.66
C GLN A 203 -61.91 -2.57 9.14
N LEU A 204 -62.12 -2.44 7.82
CA LEU A 204 -63.49 -2.21 7.29
C LEU A 204 -64.29 -3.52 7.08
N GLN A 205 -63.67 -4.70 7.14
CA GLN A 205 -64.38 -5.98 6.93
C GLN A 205 -64.89 -6.66 8.21
N LYS A 206 -64.64 -6.10 9.41
CA LYS A 206 -65.03 -6.73 10.69
C LYS A 206 -66.28 -6.15 11.36
N LYS A 207 -66.99 -5.21 10.72
CA LYS A 207 -68.24 -4.60 11.21
C LYS A 207 -69.48 -4.91 10.37
N ARG A 208 -69.50 -6.06 9.70
CA ARG A 208 -70.69 -6.62 9.04
C ARG A 208 -70.80 -8.11 9.34
N LYS A 209 -71.12 -8.45 10.59
CA LYS A 209 -71.85 -9.66 10.98
C LYS A 209 -72.68 -9.32 12.20
#